data_AF-A0A2V8RDZ2-F1
#
_entry.id   AF-A0A2V8RDZ2-F1
#
_cell.length_a   1.000
_cell.length_b   1.000
_cell.length_c   1.000
_cell.angle_alpha   90.00
_cell.angle_beta   90.00
_cell.angle_gamma   90.00
#
_symmetry.space_group_name_H-M   'P 1'
#
loop_
_entity.id
_entity.type
_entity.pdbx_description
1 polymer ?
#
loop_
_entity_poly.entity_id
_entity_poly.type
_entity_poly.pdbx_seq_one_letter_code
_entity_poly.pdbx_strand_id
1 'polypeptide(L)' 'MELLQISTVGQLEEVRRLFREYEASLDTDLCFQGFEQELAGLPGDYAPPAGRLLLAR' A
#
# COMPACT_ATOMS: atom_id res chain seq x y z
N MET A 1 -7.10 -8.12 -16.61
CA MET A 1 -6.56 -7.77 -15.30
C MET A 1 -5.08 -8.12 -15.31
N GLU A 2 -4.23 -7.10 -15.38
CA GLU A 2 -2.78 -7.24 -15.37
C GLU A 2 -2.23 -6.77 -14.02
N LEU A 3 -1.26 -7.49 -13.45
CA LEU A 3 -0.59 -7.10 -12.21
C LEU A 3 0.81 -6.58 -12.52
N LEU A 4 1.09 -5.35 -12.11
CA LEU A 4 2.36 -4.67 -12.37
C LEU A 4 3.11 -4.43 -11.06
N GLN A 5 4.39 -4.80 -11.02
CA GLN A 5 5.24 -4.41 -9.90
C GLN A 5 5.50 -2.90 -9.96
N ILE A 6 5.37 -2.23 -8.81
CA ILE A 6 5.71 -0.82 -8.72
C ILE A 6 7.22 -0.64 -8.90
N SER A 7 7.61 0.36 -9.68
CA SER A 7 9.01 0.70 -9.95
C SER A 7 9.26 2.21 -9.92
N THR A 8 8.22 3.01 -9.66
CA THR A 8 8.27 4.47 -9.64
C THR A 8 7.62 5.05 -8.39
N VAL A 9 8.03 6.27 -8.02
CA VAL A 9 7.45 7.01 -6.88
C VAL A 9 5.96 7.30 -7.12
N GLY A 10 5.56 7.62 -8.36
CA GLY A 10 4.15 7.88 -8.67
C GLY A 10 3.23 6.68 -8.42
N GLN A 11 3.69 5.47 -8.72
CA GLN A 11 2.96 4.24 -8.39
C GLN A 11 2.91 3.97 -6.89
N LEU A 12 3.96 4.36 -6.15
CA LEU A 12 3.96 4.24 -4.69
C LEU A 12 2.93 5.17 -4.04
N GLU A 13 2.79 6.41 -4.55
CA GLU A 13 1.72 7.31 -4.11
C GLU A 13 0.32 6.76 -4.45
N GLU A 14 0.17 6.11 -5.60
CA GLU A 14 -1.07 5.44 -5.97
C GLU A 14 -1.41 4.29 -5.01
N VAL A 15 -0.44 3.47 -4.63
CA VAL A 15 -0.61 2.44 -3.58
C VAL A 15 -1.07 3.08 -2.27
N ARG A 16 -0.43 4.19 -1.84
CA ARG A 16 -0.82 4.88 -0.60
C ARG A 16 -2.26 5.36 -0.64
N ARG A 17 -2.68 5.94 -1.77
CA ARG A 17 -4.06 6.39 -1.96
C ARG A 17 -5.04 5.21 -1.88
N LEU A 18 -4.76 4.11 -2.56
CA LEU A 18 -5.62 2.91 -2.54
C LEU A 18 -5.73 2.32 -1.12
N PHE A 19 -4.65 2.31 -0.36
CA PHE A 19 -4.67 1.84 1.04
C PHE A 19 -5.58 2.73 1.90
N ARG A 20 -5.53 4.05 1.71
CA ARG A 20 -6.42 5.01 2.39
C ARG A 20 -7.88 4.87 1.99
N GLU A 21 -8.14 4.68 0.70
CA GLU A 21 -9.50 4.43 0.20
C GLU A 21 -10.05 3.12 0.79
N TYR A 22 -9.21 2.10 0.91
CA TYR A 22 -9.57 0.85 1.57
C TYR A 22 -9.89 1.06 3.05
N GLU A 23 -9.02 1.73 3.82
CA GLU A 23 -9.28 2.09 5.22
C GLU A 23 -10.61 2.84 5.37
N ALA A 24 -10.84 3.85 4.54
CA ALA A 24 -12.08 4.65 4.57
C ALA A 24 -13.33 3.84 4.16
N SER A 25 -13.17 2.75 3.41
CA SER A 25 -14.27 1.85 3.04
C SER A 25 -14.65 0.88 4.16
N LEU A 26 -13.80 0.72 5.18
CA LEU A 26 -14.07 -0.13 6.33
C LEU A 26 -14.89 0.64 7.37
N ASP A 27 -15.89 -0.02 7.96
CA ASP A 27 -16.61 0.50 9.13
C ASP A 27 -15.78 0.43 10.44
N THR A 28 -14.48 0.14 10.34
CA THR A 28 -13.56 0.02 11.49
C THR A 28 -12.30 0.84 11.26
N ASP A 29 -11.83 1.47 12.34
CA ASP A 29 -10.59 2.22 12.35
C ASP A 29 -9.38 1.26 12.47
N LEU A 30 -8.46 1.32 11.50
CA LEU A 30 -7.23 0.51 11.48
C LEU A 30 -6.07 1.16 12.26
N CYS A 31 -6.27 2.33 12.86
CA CYS A 31 -5.25 3.07 13.60
C CYS A 31 -4.58 2.24 14.71
N PHE A 32 -5.33 1.34 15.38
CA PHE A 32 -4.79 0.46 16.42
C PHE A 32 -3.87 -0.66 15.90
N GLN A 33 -3.86 -0.90 14.58
CA GLN A 33 -3.01 -1.91 13.93
C GLN A 33 -1.68 -1.34 13.43
N GLY A 34 -1.41 -0.04 13.66
CA GLY A 34 -0.20 0.61 13.18
C GLY A 34 -0.25 0.99 11.70
N PHE A 35 -1.44 1.13 11.13
CA PHE A 35 -1.67 1.41 9.71
C PHE A 35 -0.96 2.68 9.23
N GLU A 36 -0.96 3.74 10.05
CA GLU A 36 -0.23 4.99 9.77
C GLU A 36 1.28 4.76 9.60
N GLN A 37 1.87 3.97 10.49
CA GLN A 37 3.29 3.65 10.45
C GLN A 37 3.63 2.79 9.23
N GLU A 38 2.77 1.83 8.89
CA GLU A 38 2.91 1.01 7.68
C GLU A 38 2.86 1.87 6.41
N LEU A 39 1.86 2.75 6.30
CA LEU A 39 1.67 3.63 5.15
C LEU A 39 2.84 4.60 4.93
N ALA A 40 3.36 5.17 6.03
CA ALA A 40 4.55 6.02 6.03
C ALA A 40 5.83 5.23 5.68
N GLY A 41 5.88 3.95 6.07
CA GLY A 41 7.01 3.05 5.84
C GLY A 41 7.09 2.44 4.44
N LEU A 42 6.06 2.60 3.59
CA LEU A 42 6.01 1.97 2.27
C LEU A 42 7.23 2.36 1.38
N PRO A 43 7.83 1.39 0.65
CA PRO A 43 7.37 0.02 0.47
C PRO A 43 7.66 -0.93 1.64
N GLY A 44 8.48 -0.53 2.63
CA GLY A 44 8.63 -1.24 3.91
C GLY A 44 8.84 -2.74 3.77
N ASP A 45 8.04 -3.51 4.50
CA ASP A 45 8.04 -4.98 4.48
C ASP A 45 7.66 -5.57 3.10
N TYR A 46 7.05 -4.77 2.22
CA TYR A 46 6.75 -5.14 0.85
C TYR A 46 7.91 -4.89 -0.12
N ALA A 47 9.09 -4.49 0.36
CA ALA A 47 10.29 -4.37 -0.47
C ALA A 47 10.96 -5.75 -0.72
N PRO A 48 11.64 -5.94 -1.87
CA PRO A 48 12.46 -7.13 -2.11
C PRO A 48 13.59 -7.29 -1.07
N PRO A 49 14.06 -8.52 -0.80
CA PRO A 49 13.72 -9.78 -1.49
C PRO A 49 12.49 -10.52 -0.92
N ALA A 50 12.03 -10.17 0.27
CA ALA A 50 10.96 -10.90 0.96
C ALA A 50 9.55 -10.43 0.55
N GLY A 51 9.41 -9.18 0.12
CA GLY A 51 8.13 -8.57 -0.21
C GLY A 51 8.00 -8.10 -1.67
N ARG A 52 6.78 -7.73 -2.04
CA ARG A 52 6.47 -7.07 -3.31
C ARG A 52 5.18 -6.25 -3.22
N LEU A 53 5.16 -5.04 -3.79
CA LEU A 53 3.94 -4.28 -4.09
C LEU A 53 3.57 -4.41 -5.57
N LEU A 54 2.30 -4.76 -5.81
CA LEU A 54 1.71 -4.93 -7.14
C LEU A 54 0.47 -4.04 -7.28
N LEU A 55 0.31 -3.43 -8.46
CA LEU A 55 -0.90 -2.69 -8.83
C LEU A 55 -1.65 -3.46 -9.93
N ALA A 56 -2.97 -3.55 -9.79
CA ALA A 56 -3.84 -4.11 -10.81
C ALA A 56 -4.29 -3.03 -11.80
N ARG A 57 -4.29 -3.36 -13.09
CA ARG A 57 -4.89 -2.56 -14.18
C ARG A 57 -6.00 -3.31 -14.89
#